data_AF-A0A183PNZ0-F1
#
_entry.id   AF-A0A183PNZ0-F1
#
_cell.length_a   1.000
_cell.length_b   1.000
_cell.length_c   1.000
_cell.angle_alpha   90.00
_cell.angle_beta   90.00
_cell.angle_gamma   90.00
#
_symmetry.space_group_name_H-M   'P 1'
#
loop_
_entity.id
_entity.type
_entity.pdbx_description
1 polymer ?
#
loop_
_entity_poly.entity_id
_entity_poly.type
_entity_poly.pdbx_seq_one_letter_code
_entity_poly.pdbx_strand_id
1 'polypeptide(L)'
;MAKLNDNLFLWIILLLFFYSLQLFNEISTQSINKDAYTCPYLWMHWKQRRTFGWICGSVSYLQTKVPGVKFENDCCPGYEKTELLDNKCAFIDRSWQTIIDQLRDQKSLQIAQTLTNGNNLQDLSLNSTKNVYTVFVPQHDDDITSKELDYISDTNAVGAMVSPGRWYSKEFHNGQKIPTTKGTNIKVTTYSNGVS
;
A
#
# COMPACT_ATOMS: atom_id res chain seq x y z
N MET A 1 -46.61 -47.32 2.57
CA MET A 1 -45.60 -46.68 3.43
C MET A 1 -44.33 -47.50 3.34
N ALA A 2 -43.35 -47.08 2.55
CA ALA A 2 -42.06 -47.76 2.48
C ALA A 2 -41.26 -47.43 3.75
N LYS A 3 -41.00 -48.44 4.59
CA LYS A 3 -40.02 -48.33 5.67
C LYS A 3 -38.65 -48.21 5.02
N LEU A 4 -38.16 -46.98 4.92
CA LEU A 4 -36.77 -46.74 4.59
C LEU A 4 -35.94 -47.45 5.67
N ASN A 5 -35.07 -48.37 5.27
CA ASN A 5 -34.22 -49.12 6.19
C ASN A 5 -33.39 -48.11 7.00
N ASP A 6 -33.48 -48.14 8.34
CA ASP A 6 -32.83 -47.17 9.22
C ASP A 6 -31.31 -47.11 8.97
N ASN A 7 -30.71 -48.25 8.57
CA ASN A 7 -29.31 -48.32 8.16
C ASN A 7 -29.01 -47.54 6.87
N LEU A 8 -29.95 -47.52 5.91
CA LEU A 8 -29.81 -46.75 4.68
C LEU A 8 -29.90 -45.24 4.96
N PHE A 9 -30.77 -44.85 5.89
CA PHE A 9 -30.91 -43.45 6.30
C PHE A 9 -29.65 -42.93 7.01
N LEU A 10 -29.08 -43.72 7.93
CA LEU A 10 -27.81 -43.42 8.59
C LEU A 10 -26.65 -43.28 7.59
N TRP A 11 -26.59 -44.15 6.58
CA TRP A 11 -25.59 -44.07 5.52
C TRP A 11 -25.69 -42.80 4.68
N ILE A 12 -26.90 -42.35 4.37
CA ILE A 12 -27.13 -41.09 3.64
C ILE A 12 -26.67 -39.89 4.47
N ILE A 13 -26.97 -39.86 5.78
CA ILE A 13 -26.53 -38.79 6.67
C ILE A 13 -25.00 -38.75 6.77
N LEU A 14 -24.35 -39.90 6.93
CA LEU A 14 -22.88 -39.99 6.97
C LEU A 14 -22.25 -39.49 5.66
N LEU A 15 -22.78 -39.90 4.51
CA LEU A 15 -22.31 -39.43 3.21
C LEU A 15 -22.45 -37.91 3.07
N LEU A 16 -23.60 -37.34 3.44
CA LEU A 16 -23.82 -35.90 3.41
C LEU A 16 -22.88 -35.15 4.37
N PHE A 17 -22.61 -35.72 5.54
CA PHE A 17 -21.67 -35.15 6.50
C PHE A 17 -20.23 -35.16 5.98
N PHE A 18 -19.78 -36.27 5.38
CA PHE A 18 -18.45 -36.34 4.75
C PHE A 18 -18.32 -35.39 3.56
N TYR A 19 -19.36 -35.29 2.72
CA TYR A 19 -19.37 -34.40 1.56
C TYR A 19 -19.36 -32.93 1.98
N SER A 20 -20.12 -32.57 3.01
CA SER A 20 -20.10 -31.22 3.59
C SER A 20 -18.77 -30.90 4.29
N LEU A 21 -18.13 -31.87 4.96
CA LEU A 21 -16.79 -31.69 5.52
C LEU A 21 -15.73 -31.48 4.44
N GLN A 22 -15.81 -32.21 3.32
CA GLN A 22 -14.94 -32.02 2.16
C GLN A 22 -15.14 -30.64 1.53
N LEU A 23 -16.39 -30.21 1.33
CA LEU A 23 -16.70 -28.86 0.85
C LEU A 23 -16.19 -27.78 1.81
N PHE A 24 -16.30 -27.97 3.13
CA PHE A 24 -15.78 -27.02 4.11
C PHE A 24 -14.25 -26.93 4.10
N ASN A 25 -13.58 -28.07 3.89
CA ASN A 25 -12.13 -28.12 3.71
C ASN A 25 -11.68 -27.51 2.38
N GLU A 26 -12.40 -27.74 1.27
CA GLU A 26 -12.11 -27.09 -0.02
C GLU A 26 -12.35 -25.58 0.05
N ILE A 27 -13.43 -25.12 0.68
CA ILE A 27 -13.70 -23.69 0.88
C ILE A 27 -12.63 -23.05 1.80
N SER A 28 -12.16 -23.77 2.83
CA SER A 28 -11.06 -23.29 3.69
C SER A 28 -9.70 -23.29 3.00
N THR A 29 -9.51 -24.11 1.96
CA THR A 29 -8.21 -24.24 1.26
C THR A 29 -8.15 -23.44 -0.05
N GLN A 30 -9.28 -22.95 -0.58
CA GLN A 30 -9.32 -22.23 -1.86
C GLN A 30 -8.81 -20.78 -1.84
N SER A 31 -8.33 -20.20 -0.73
CA SER A 31 -7.71 -18.86 -0.81
C SER A 31 -6.63 -18.50 0.21
N ILE A 32 -6.14 -19.42 1.04
CA ILE A 32 -4.96 -19.11 1.86
C ILE A 32 -3.70 -19.45 1.06
N ASN A 33 -3.49 -18.70 -0.01
CA ASN A 33 -2.19 -18.67 -0.67
C ASN A 33 -1.21 -18.07 0.36
N LYS A 34 -0.26 -18.87 0.83
CA LYS A 34 0.58 -18.54 2.00
C LYS A 34 1.42 -17.26 1.82
N ASP A 35 1.54 -16.79 0.58
CA ASP A 35 2.28 -15.58 0.16
C ASP A 35 1.36 -14.49 -0.43
N ALA A 36 0.04 -14.60 -0.28
CA ALA A 36 -0.89 -13.59 -0.79
C ALA A 36 -0.56 -12.22 -0.19
N TYR A 37 -0.47 -11.21 -1.05
CA TYR A 37 -0.37 -9.80 -0.65
C TYR A 37 0.89 -9.44 0.14
N THR A 38 1.92 -10.27 0.07
CA THR A 38 3.26 -9.95 0.55
C THR A 38 4.10 -9.47 -0.63
N CYS A 39 4.76 -8.34 -0.48
CA CYS A 39 5.61 -7.75 -1.51
C CYS A 39 7.07 -7.74 -1.03
N PRO A 40 8.03 -8.05 -1.92
CA PRO A 40 9.43 -7.79 -1.62
C PRO A 40 9.70 -6.29 -1.69
N TYR A 41 10.45 -5.80 -0.71
CA TYR A 41 11.04 -4.47 -0.76
C TYR A 41 12.55 -4.56 -0.60
N LEU A 42 13.20 -3.54 -1.16
CA LEU A 42 14.62 -3.31 -0.99
C LEU A 42 14.85 -2.55 0.30
N TRP A 43 15.73 -3.05 1.17
CA TRP A 43 16.29 -2.28 2.28
C TRP A 43 17.80 -2.17 2.11
N MET A 44 18.26 -0.99 1.70
CA MET A 44 19.69 -0.70 1.56
C MET A 44 20.13 0.38 2.53
N HIS A 45 21.17 0.09 3.31
CA HIS A 45 21.97 1.08 4.01
C HIS A 45 23.23 1.37 3.19
N TRP A 46 23.20 2.41 2.35
CA TRP A 46 24.40 2.82 1.63
C TRP A 46 24.77 4.25 1.96
N LYS A 47 25.93 4.45 2.60
CA LYS A 47 26.52 5.77 2.88
C LYS A 47 25.46 6.79 3.37
N GLN A 48 24.68 6.41 4.39
CA GLN A 48 23.59 7.19 5.03
C GLN A 48 22.26 7.31 4.26
N ARG A 49 22.11 6.75 3.06
CA ARG A 49 20.82 6.72 2.35
C ARG A 49 20.08 5.43 2.65
N ARG A 50 18.85 5.57 3.14
CA ARG A 50 17.85 4.51 3.25
C ARG A 50 17.05 4.52 1.95
N THR A 51 17.19 3.47 1.14
CA THR A 51 16.32 3.29 -0.02
C THR A 51 15.30 2.22 0.33
N PHE A 52 14.04 2.64 0.46
CA PHE A 52 12.90 1.76 0.54
C PHE A 52 12.17 1.81 -0.80
N GLY A 53 12.02 0.66 -1.45
CA GLY A 53 11.31 0.55 -2.71
C GLY A 53 10.65 -0.79 -2.84
N TRP A 54 9.34 -0.78 -3.08
CA TRP A 54 8.60 -1.98 -3.46
C TRP A 54 9.05 -2.44 -4.83
N ILE A 55 9.32 -3.73 -4.96
CA ILE A 55 9.89 -4.29 -6.18
C ILE A 55 8.79 -4.94 -7.00
N CYS A 56 8.57 -4.40 -8.18
CA CYS A 56 7.78 -5.03 -9.22
C CYS A 56 8.71 -5.93 -10.06
N GLY A 57 8.91 -7.19 -9.66
CA GLY A 57 9.73 -8.14 -10.41
C GLY A 57 10.23 -9.35 -9.61
N SER A 58 10.86 -10.31 -10.28
CA SER A 58 11.42 -11.50 -9.62
C SER A 58 12.65 -11.15 -8.78
N VAL A 59 12.57 -11.37 -7.46
CA VAL A 59 13.68 -11.18 -6.51
C VAL A 59 14.92 -11.98 -6.92
N SER A 60 14.73 -13.23 -7.36
CA SER A 60 15.84 -14.10 -7.77
C SER A 60 16.65 -13.52 -8.92
N TYR A 61 15.99 -12.88 -9.89
CA TYR A 61 16.68 -12.18 -10.98
C TYR A 61 17.49 -10.99 -10.45
N LEU A 62 16.93 -10.18 -9.56
CA LEU A 62 17.61 -9.00 -9.01
C LEU A 62 18.82 -9.36 -8.15
N GLN A 63 18.74 -10.45 -7.38
CA GLN A 63 19.88 -10.97 -6.60
C GLN A 63 21.07 -11.35 -7.49
N THR A 64 20.83 -11.83 -8.73
CA THR A 64 21.92 -12.11 -9.68
C THR A 64 22.58 -10.86 -10.25
N LYS A 65 21.87 -9.72 -10.28
CA LYS A 65 22.34 -8.46 -10.87
C LYS A 65 23.04 -7.56 -9.87
N VAL A 66 22.65 -7.62 -8.60
CA VAL A 66 23.24 -6.79 -7.54
C VAL A 66 23.60 -7.67 -6.33
N PRO A 67 24.70 -8.44 -6.42
CA PRO A 67 25.10 -9.33 -5.34
C PRO A 67 25.40 -8.54 -4.06
N GLY A 68 24.87 -9.01 -2.93
CA GLY A 68 25.00 -8.35 -1.61
C GLY A 68 23.81 -7.49 -1.20
N VAL A 69 22.83 -7.31 -2.09
CA VAL A 69 21.56 -6.66 -1.75
C VAL A 69 20.64 -7.62 -1.01
N LYS A 70 20.13 -7.20 0.15
CA LYS A 70 19.11 -7.93 0.91
C LYS A 70 17.72 -7.42 0.54
N PHE A 71 16.82 -8.38 0.36
CA PHE A 71 15.41 -8.13 0.14
C PHE A 71 14.65 -8.60 1.38
N GLU A 72 13.73 -7.78 1.83
CA GLU A 72 12.82 -8.10 2.92
C GLU A 72 11.40 -8.17 2.37
N ASN A 73 10.53 -8.87 3.09
CA ASN A 73 9.14 -9.07 2.69
C ASN A 73 8.24 -8.43 3.74
N ASP A 74 7.28 -7.64 3.28
CA ASP A 74 6.21 -7.14 4.14
C ASP A 74 4.91 -7.01 3.34
N CYS A 75 3.81 -6.67 4.01
CA CYS A 75 2.53 -6.55 3.34
C CYS A 75 2.56 -5.47 2.26
N CYS A 76 2.08 -5.81 1.06
CA CYS A 76 1.95 -4.87 -0.04
C CYS A 76 1.11 -3.65 0.38
N PRO A 77 1.31 -2.47 -0.24
CA PRO A 77 0.45 -1.32 0.00
C PRO A 77 -1.04 -1.67 -0.10
N GLY A 78 -1.81 -1.37 0.95
CA GLY A 78 -3.24 -1.71 1.07
C GLY A 78 -3.56 -2.97 1.87
N TYR A 79 -2.54 -3.66 2.41
CA TYR A 79 -2.68 -4.88 3.20
C TYR A 79 -1.95 -4.73 4.54
N GLU A 80 -2.44 -5.40 5.58
CA GLU A 80 -1.80 -5.42 6.91
C GLU A 80 -1.76 -6.82 7.51
N LYS A 81 -0.86 -7.02 8.48
CA LYS A 81 -0.80 -8.27 9.26
C LYS A 81 -1.97 -8.30 10.22
N THR A 82 -2.71 -9.40 10.22
CA THR A 82 -3.83 -9.60 11.16
C THR A 82 -3.62 -10.84 12.01
N GLU A 83 -3.86 -10.72 13.31
CA GLU A 83 -3.79 -11.84 14.26
C GLU A 83 -4.80 -12.95 13.91
N LEU A 84 -5.93 -12.58 13.28
CA LEU A 84 -6.97 -13.52 12.85
C LEU A 84 -6.49 -14.52 11.79
N LEU A 85 -5.41 -14.20 11.08
CA LEU A 85 -4.80 -15.05 10.05
C LEU A 85 -3.34 -15.35 10.37
N ASP A 86 -3.02 -15.57 11.66
CA ASP A 86 -1.66 -15.95 12.10
C ASP A 86 -0.59 -14.95 11.61
N ASN A 87 -0.89 -13.66 11.78
CA ASN A 87 -0.06 -12.52 11.37
C ASN A 87 0.28 -12.47 9.87
N LYS A 88 -0.53 -13.12 9.02
CA LYS A 88 -0.42 -12.99 7.56
C LYS A 88 -1.01 -11.68 7.06
N CYS A 89 -0.54 -11.26 5.89
CA CYS A 89 -1.05 -10.10 5.18
C CYS A 89 -2.47 -10.37 4.69
N ALA A 90 -3.40 -9.53 5.10
CA ALA A 90 -4.80 -9.60 4.72
C ALA A 90 -5.27 -8.25 4.20
N PHE A 91 -6.30 -8.28 3.36
CA PHE A 91 -6.93 -7.06 2.88
C PHE A 91 -7.52 -6.31 4.05
N ILE A 92 -7.20 -5.03 4.14
CA ILE A 92 -7.85 -4.14 5.08
C ILE A 92 -9.13 -3.68 4.42
N ASP A 93 -10.30 -3.93 5.02
CA ASP A 93 -11.55 -3.32 4.55
C ASP A 93 -11.56 -1.82 4.88
N ARG A 94 -10.74 -1.08 4.14
CA ARG A 94 -10.72 0.37 4.06
C ARG A 94 -10.98 0.73 2.62
N SER A 95 -12.19 0.38 2.15
CA SER A 95 -12.61 0.69 0.79
C SER A 95 -12.42 2.16 0.42
N TRP A 96 -12.39 3.08 1.41
CA TRP A 96 -12.01 4.49 1.24
C TRP A 96 -11.37 5.05 2.52
N GLN A 97 -10.15 5.57 2.43
CA GLN A 97 -9.50 6.36 3.49
C GLN A 97 -9.07 7.72 2.92
N THR A 98 -9.17 8.77 3.74
CA THR A 98 -8.71 10.11 3.37
C THR A 98 -7.17 10.12 3.35
N ILE A 99 -6.56 11.00 2.56
CA ILE A 99 -5.08 11.13 2.53
C ILE A 99 -4.55 11.47 3.93
N ILE A 100 -5.29 12.29 4.69
CA ILE A 100 -4.90 12.68 6.06
C ILE A 100 -4.90 11.49 7.00
N ASP A 101 -5.95 10.67 6.98
CA ASP A 101 -6.03 9.50 7.86
C ASP A 101 -5.00 8.43 7.45
N GLN A 102 -4.76 8.25 6.15
CA GLN A 102 -3.70 7.36 5.67
C GLN A 102 -2.33 7.79 6.19
N LEU A 103 -2.02 9.09 6.17
CA LEU A 103 -0.76 9.62 6.70
C LEU A 103 -0.63 9.43 8.21
N ARG A 104 -1.72 9.60 8.97
CA ARG A 104 -1.71 9.33 10.42
C ARG A 104 -1.44 7.87 10.74
N ASP A 105 -2.05 6.95 9.99
CA ASP A 105 -1.86 5.51 10.19
C ASP A 105 -0.44 5.07 9.82
N GLN A 106 0.16 5.74 8.84
CA GLN A 106 1.59 5.59 8.50
C GLN A 106 2.53 6.30 9.51
N LYS A 107 1.99 6.88 10.58
CA LYS A 107 2.70 7.64 11.62
C LYS A 107 3.39 8.91 11.13
N SER A 108 2.99 9.42 9.96
CA SER A 108 3.45 10.70 9.39
C SER A 108 2.60 11.87 9.92
N LEU A 109 2.64 12.06 11.25
CA LEU A 109 1.73 12.97 11.96
C LEU A 109 1.94 14.44 11.60
N GLN A 110 3.19 14.88 11.45
CA GLN A 110 3.53 16.29 11.20
C GLN A 110 2.94 16.77 9.87
N ILE A 111 3.20 16.04 8.78
CA ILE A 111 2.65 16.38 7.47
C ILE A 111 1.12 16.26 7.43
N ALA A 112 0.52 15.29 8.13
CA ALA A 112 -0.94 15.18 8.23
C ALA A 112 -1.57 16.42 8.90
N GLN A 113 -0.93 16.93 9.96
CA GLN A 113 -1.34 18.19 10.61
C GLN A 113 -1.15 19.39 9.70
N THR A 114 0.00 19.50 9.04
CA THR A 114 0.28 20.63 8.14
C THR A 114 -0.63 20.64 6.91
N LEU A 115 -0.98 19.48 6.34
CA LEU A 115 -1.93 19.39 5.23
C LEU A 115 -3.35 19.82 5.64
N THR A 116 -3.73 19.53 6.89
CA THR A 116 -5.02 19.95 7.47
C THR A 116 -5.08 21.47 7.66
N ASN A 117 -3.99 22.07 8.17
CA ASN A 117 -3.98 23.48 8.59
C ASN A 117 -3.50 24.45 7.51
N GLY A 118 -2.54 24.04 6.67
CA GLY A 118 -1.77 24.93 5.79
C GLY A 118 -2.30 25.07 4.37
N ASN A 119 -2.99 24.05 3.83
CA ASN A 119 -3.42 24.03 2.43
C ASN A 119 -4.93 24.02 2.23
N ASN A 120 -5.74 24.00 3.30
CA ASN A 120 -7.19 23.77 3.23
C ASN A 120 -7.54 22.63 2.28
N LEU A 121 -6.74 21.55 2.28
CA LEU A 121 -7.08 20.35 1.53
C LEU A 121 -8.41 19.88 2.08
N GLN A 122 -9.46 20.07 1.28
CA GLN A 122 -10.79 19.66 1.69
C GLN A 122 -10.72 18.16 1.92
N ASP A 123 -10.97 17.78 3.17
CA ASP A 123 -10.97 16.39 3.55
C ASP A 123 -11.94 15.64 2.64
N LEU A 124 -11.44 14.57 2.01
CA LEU A 124 -12.17 13.81 0.99
C LEU A 124 -13.44 13.17 1.55
N SER A 125 -13.58 13.13 2.88
CA SER A 125 -14.73 12.62 3.62
C SER A 125 -16.03 13.39 3.37
N LEU A 126 -15.97 14.69 3.08
CA LEU A 126 -17.17 15.54 2.93
C LEU A 126 -17.66 15.68 1.48
N ASN A 127 -16.77 15.54 0.48
CA ASN A 127 -17.14 15.63 -0.94
C ASN A 127 -16.11 14.92 -1.84
N SER A 128 -16.10 13.58 -1.78
CA SER A 128 -15.09 12.68 -2.35
C SER A 128 -14.86 12.77 -3.87
N THR A 129 -15.72 13.50 -4.60
CA THR A 129 -15.66 13.61 -6.06
C THR A 129 -15.16 14.96 -6.58
N LYS A 130 -15.10 16.01 -5.74
CA LYS A 130 -14.79 17.36 -6.23
C LYS A 130 -13.31 17.69 -6.30
N ASN A 131 -12.51 17.15 -5.40
CA ASN A 131 -11.11 17.51 -5.28
C ASN A 131 -10.27 16.24 -5.19
N VAL A 132 -9.37 16.04 -6.14
CA VAL A 132 -8.50 14.86 -6.23
C VAL A 132 -7.07 15.35 -6.20
N TYR A 133 -6.24 14.77 -5.35
CA TYR A 133 -4.85 15.19 -5.16
C TYR A 133 -3.90 14.00 -5.13
N THR A 134 -2.65 14.27 -5.47
CA THR A 134 -1.51 13.41 -5.18
C THR A 134 -0.57 14.18 -4.26
N VAL A 135 -0.12 13.54 -3.19
CA VAL A 135 0.81 14.15 -2.23
C VAL A 135 2.12 13.39 -2.24
N PHE A 136 3.22 14.10 -2.46
CA PHE A 136 4.58 13.56 -2.49
C PHE A 136 5.23 13.75 -1.12
N VAL A 137 5.22 12.69 -0.31
CA VAL A 137 5.58 12.76 1.11
C VAL A 137 7.01 12.24 1.32
N PRO A 138 7.90 12.99 2.02
CA PRO A 138 9.18 12.45 2.42
C PRO A 138 9.00 11.27 3.37
N GLN A 139 9.91 10.30 3.32
CA GLN A 139 9.81 9.11 4.17
C GLN A 139 9.94 9.49 5.66
N HIS A 140 10.84 10.43 5.97
CA HIS A 140 11.00 11.02 7.29
C HIS A 140 11.07 12.54 7.20
N ASP A 141 10.61 13.22 8.25
CA ASP A 141 10.69 14.68 8.37
C ASP A 141 12.16 15.17 8.27
N ASP A 142 13.11 14.40 8.81
CA ASP A 142 14.55 14.72 8.74
C ASP A 142 15.14 14.63 7.32
N ASP A 143 14.43 14.02 6.36
CA ASP A 143 14.88 13.95 4.96
C ASP A 143 14.67 15.29 4.23
N ILE A 144 13.97 16.24 4.84
CA ILE A 144 13.78 17.59 4.31
C ILE A 144 15.10 18.37 4.42
N THR A 145 15.71 18.61 3.27
CA THR A 145 16.97 19.36 3.18
C THR A 145 16.81 20.74 2.53
N SER A 146 15.64 21.02 1.95
CA SER A 146 15.37 22.24 1.20
C SER A 146 14.29 23.08 1.89
N LYS A 147 14.55 24.39 2.02
CA LYS A 147 13.57 25.36 2.55
C LYS A 147 12.24 25.40 1.79
N GLU A 148 12.25 25.07 0.49
CA GLU A 148 11.03 25.05 -0.33
C GLU A 148 10.01 23.99 0.14
N LEU A 149 10.51 22.91 0.74
CA LEU A 149 9.74 21.76 1.22
C LEU A 149 9.63 21.72 2.76
N ASP A 150 10.16 22.72 3.46
CA ASP A 150 10.18 22.77 4.93
C ASP A 150 8.81 23.12 5.51
N TYR A 151 7.91 22.13 5.47
CA TYR A 151 6.56 22.22 6.03
C TYR A 151 6.52 22.13 7.56
N ILE A 152 7.67 21.90 8.20
CA ILE A 152 7.82 21.90 9.66
C ILE A 152 7.93 23.34 10.14
N SER A 153 8.73 24.16 9.45
CA SER A 153 8.92 25.57 9.79
C SER A 153 7.94 26.52 9.08
N ASP A 154 7.50 26.21 7.85
CA ASP A 154 6.55 27.00 7.06
C ASP A 154 5.41 26.13 6.54
N THR A 155 4.22 26.26 7.12
CA THR A 155 3.05 25.48 6.70
C THR A 155 2.66 25.70 5.23
N ASN A 156 3.03 26.83 4.63
CA ASN A 156 2.78 27.09 3.20
C ASN A 156 3.73 26.32 2.28
N ALA A 157 4.81 25.74 2.79
CA ALA A 157 5.70 24.86 2.03
C ALA A 157 4.99 23.58 1.57
N VAL A 158 3.95 23.14 2.28
CA VAL A 158 3.23 21.92 1.97
C VAL A 158 2.56 21.94 0.59
N GLY A 159 2.23 23.12 0.06
CA GLY A 159 1.72 23.30 -1.30
C GLY A 159 2.70 22.89 -2.41
N ALA A 160 4.01 22.85 -2.15
CA ALA A 160 5.00 22.39 -3.12
C ALA A 160 5.03 20.86 -3.28
N MET A 161 4.36 20.13 -2.39
CA MET A 161 4.29 18.66 -2.40
C MET A 161 2.92 18.12 -2.83
N VAL A 162 1.95 19.02 -3.01
CA VAL A 162 0.57 18.67 -3.35
C VAL A 162 0.32 19.01 -4.80
N SER A 163 -0.08 18.02 -5.59
CA SER A 163 -0.51 18.22 -6.97
C SER A 163 -2.01 17.96 -7.09
N PRO A 164 -2.76 18.78 -7.85
CA PRO A 164 -4.10 18.39 -8.29
C PRO A 164 -4.03 17.18 -9.23
N GLY A 165 -5.04 16.32 -9.17
CA GLY A 165 -5.15 15.08 -9.95
C GLY A 165 -4.57 13.84 -9.29
N ARG A 166 -4.85 12.67 -9.88
CA ARG A 166 -4.22 11.39 -9.56
C ARG A 166 -3.02 11.21 -10.49
N TRP A 167 -1.85 11.09 -9.90
CA TRP A 167 -0.61 10.82 -10.61
C TRP A 167 -0.09 9.47 -10.16
N TYR A 168 -0.18 8.47 -11.05
CA TYR A 168 0.32 7.13 -10.76
C TYR A 168 1.75 6.97 -11.29
N SER A 169 2.54 6.13 -10.62
CA SER A 169 3.93 5.86 -11.01
C SER A 169 4.08 5.36 -12.46
N LYS A 170 3.07 4.67 -13.00
CA LYS A 170 3.03 4.23 -14.41
C LYS A 170 2.95 5.37 -15.44
N GLU A 171 2.51 6.57 -15.01
CA GLU A 171 2.37 7.76 -15.85
C GLU A 171 3.63 8.65 -15.80
N PHE A 172 4.59 8.30 -14.94
CA PHE A 172 5.84 9.02 -14.77
C PHE A 172 6.77 8.81 -15.96
N HIS A 173 7.20 9.91 -16.55
CA HIS A 173 8.14 9.92 -17.67
C HIS A 173 9.27 10.92 -17.41
N ASN A 174 10.47 10.56 -17.86
CA ASN A 174 11.66 11.34 -17.58
C ASN A 174 11.53 12.78 -18.10
N GLY A 175 11.79 13.77 -17.24
CA GLY A 175 11.68 15.19 -17.55
C GLY A 175 10.27 15.77 -17.40
N GLN A 176 9.27 14.96 -17.03
CA GLN A 176 7.93 15.43 -16.73
C GLN A 176 7.95 16.46 -15.59
N LYS A 177 7.10 17.48 -15.74
CA LYS A 177 6.86 18.51 -14.71
C LYS A 177 5.43 18.35 -14.23
N ILE A 178 5.25 17.99 -12.96
CA ILE A 178 3.95 17.87 -12.31
C ILE A 178 3.68 19.19 -11.57
N PRO A 179 2.61 19.93 -11.91
CA PRO A 179 2.30 21.21 -11.27
C PRO A 179 1.81 21.00 -9.84
N THR A 180 2.21 21.89 -8.94
CA THR A 180 1.84 21.84 -7.52
C THR A 180 0.83 22.95 -7.18
N THR A 181 0.17 22.85 -6.02
CA THR A 181 -0.75 23.90 -5.55
C THR A 181 -0.05 25.21 -5.17
N LYS A 182 1.28 25.18 -4.93
CA LYS A 182 2.11 26.37 -4.71
C LYS A 182 2.55 27.04 -6.03
N GLY A 183 2.24 26.45 -7.19
CA GLY A 183 2.62 26.97 -8.51
C GLY A 183 4.05 26.62 -8.92
N THR A 184 4.80 25.86 -8.11
CA THR A 184 6.07 25.25 -8.49
C THR A 184 5.84 23.88 -9.14
N ASN A 185 6.87 23.29 -9.76
CA ASN A 185 6.76 22.01 -10.45
C ASN A 185 7.64 20.95 -9.80
N ILE A 186 7.08 19.76 -9.59
CA ILE A 186 7.86 18.56 -9.27
C ILE A 186 8.43 18.02 -10.58
N LYS A 187 9.76 17.94 -10.65
CA LYS A 187 10.47 17.35 -11.79
C LYS A 187 10.64 15.84 -11.57
N VAL A 188 10.03 15.05 -12.43
CA VAL A 188 10.16 13.59 -12.44
C VAL A 188 11.40 13.20 -13.24
N THR A 189 12.17 12.26 -12.69
CA THR A 189 13.33 11.68 -13.38
C THR A 189 13.22 10.16 -13.33
N THR A 190 12.92 9.54 -14.45
CA THR A 190 12.81 8.08 -14.53
C THR A 190 14.06 7.47 -15.15
N TYR A 191 14.40 6.27 -14.69
CA TYR A 191 15.58 5.52 -15.10
C TYR A 191 15.16 4.17 -15.70
N SER A 192 16.00 3.61 -16.58
CA SER A 192 15.72 2.34 -17.27
C SER A 192 15.62 1.13 -16.34
N ASN A 193 16.04 1.27 -15.08
CA ASN A 193 15.90 0.26 -14.03
C ASN A 193 14.57 0.34 -13.27
N GLY A 194 13.64 1.23 -13.68
CA GLY A 194 12.32 1.37 -13.08
C GLY A 194 12.26 2.32 -11.88
N VAL A 195 13.36 2.97 -11.51
CA VAL A 195 13.36 4.05 -10.51
C VAL A 195 12.76 5.30 -11.12
N SER A 196 11.85 5.97 -10.40
CA SER A 196 11.18 7.21 -10.80
C SER A 196 11.13 8.24 -9.69
#